data_AF-A0A1L8MK45-F1
#
_entry.id   AF-A0A1L8MK45-F1
#
_cell.length_a   1.000
_cell.length_b   1.000
_cell.length_c   1.000
_cell.angle_alpha   90.00
_cell.angle_beta   90.00
_cell.angle_gamma   90.00
#
_symmetry.space_group_name_H-M   'P 1'
#
loop_
_entity.id
_entity.type
_entity.pdbx_description
1 polymer ?
#
loop_
_entity_poly.entity_id
_entity_poly.type
_entity_poly.pdbx_seq_one_letter_code
_entity_poly.pdbx_strand_id
1 'polypeptide(L)'
;MEKSKKLAKQEALNRLRQIEERFPGRVNPNIRKYFNEGKLYYSYITGGGFIGSIDTISYDPNYEKTVKEFEEKRNKLVYHVIETGNSLALLYVSLSTSDLNGEELDWEWEEERLSDDNSLLVYVHTFVEPSFSETGYITIDTFADSGALIRIA
;
A
#
# COMPACT_ATOMS: atom_id res chain seq x y z
N MET A 1 2.39 19.88 -10.23
CA MET A 1 2.99 18.92 -9.27
C MET A 1 2.30 18.93 -7.91
N GLU A 2 2.17 20.07 -7.21
CA GLU A 2 1.57 20.09 -5.87
C GLU A 2 0.06 19.74 -5.82
N LYS A 3 -0.72 20.18 -6.82
CA LYS A 3 -2.13 19.81 -6.95
C LYS A 3 -2.31 18.29 -7.15
N SER A 4 -1.46 17.67 -7.97
CA SER A 4 -1.47 16.22 -8.22
C SER A 4 -1.18 15.43 -6.94
N LYS A 5 -0.17 15.84 -6.16
CA LYS A 5 0.14 15.22 -4.86
C LYS A 5 -1.01 15.34 -3.84
N LYS A 6 -1.69 16.49 -3.78
CA LYS A 6 -2.86 16.67 -2.89
C LYS A 6 -4.01 15.74 -3.28
N LEU A 7 -4.27 15.61 -4.57
CA LEU A 7 -5.31 14.73 -5.09
C LEU A 7 -4.99 13.25 -4.83
N ALA A 8 -3.77 12.82 -5.15
CA ALA A 8 -3.30 11.46 -4.85
C ALA A 8 -3.35 11.16 -3.34
N LYS A 9 -2.98 12.11 -2.48
CA LYS A 9 -3.12 11.95 -1.01
C LYS A 9 -4.58 11.75 -0.59
N GLN A 10 -5.51 12.53 -1.15
CA GLN A 10 -6.92 12.37 -0.87
C GLN A 10 -7.42 10.99 -1.33
N GLU A 11 -6.97 10.52 -2.48
CA GLU A 11 -7.36 9.22 -2.99
C GLU A 11 -6.77 8.07 -2.17
N ALA A 12 -5.50 8.15 -1.77
CA ALA A 12 -4.89 7.22 -0.83
C ALA A 12 -5.66 7.13 0.50
N LEU A 13 -6.11 8.26 1.05
CA LEU A 13 -6.97 8.28 2.24
C LEU A 13 -8.33 7.61 1.99
N ASN A 14 -8.88 7.74 0.78
CA ASN A 14 -10.09 7.02 0.38
C ASN A 14 -9.83 5.50 0.28
N ARG A 15 -8.67 5.06 -0.23
CA ARG A 15 -8.30 3.63 -0.27
C ARG A 15 -8.20 3.03 1.11
N LEU A 16 -7.53 3.71 2.03
CA LEU A 16 -7.45 3.29 3.43
C LEU A 16 -8.84 3.22 4.08
N ARG A 17 -9.75 4.15 3.76
CA ARG A 17 -11.15 4.09 4.22
C ARG A 17 -11.88 2.85 3.65
N GLN A 18 -11.71 2.54 2.37
CA GLN A 18 -12.31 1.35 1.76
C GLN A 18 -11.81 0.06 2.41
N ILE A 19 -10.52 -0.01 2.75
CA ILE A 19 -9.95 -1.14 3.49
C ILE A 19 -10.57 -1.26 4.89
N GLU A 20 -10.72 -0.15 5.63
CA GLU A 20 -11.39 -0.16 6.94
C GLU A 20 -12.86 -0.59 6.85
N GLU A 21 -13.59 -0.14 5.81
CA GLU A 21 -14.98 -0.52 5.55
C GLU A 21 -15.10 -2.01 5.16
N ARG A 22 -14.13 -2.54 4.40
CA ARG A 22 -14.07 -3.97 4.02
C ARG A 22 -13.78 -4.88 5.21
N PHE A 23 -12.94 -4.43 6.13
CA PHE A 23 -12.48 -5.21 7.29
C PHE A 23 -12.81 -4.51 8.62
N PRO A 24 -14.10 -4.35 8.94
CA PRO A 24 -14.53 -3.53 10.07
C PRO A 24 -13.99 -4.07 11.39
N GLY A 25 -13.26 -3.22 12.13
CA GLY A 25 -12.67 -3.56 13.43
C GLY A 25 -11.44 -4.49 13.38
N ARG A 26 -10.98 -4.88 12.18
CA ARG A 26 -9.85 -5.81 12.01
C ARG A 26 -8.58 -5.17 11.45
N VAL A 27 -8.65 -3.89 11.09
CA VAL A 27 -7.54 -3.06 10.62
C VAL A 27 -7.17 -2.05 11.70
N ASN A 28 -5.90 -1.65 11.78
CA ASN A 28 -5.45 -0.67 12.76
C ASN A 28 -6.29 0.63 12.65
N PRO A 29 -6.99 1.06 13.71
CA PRO A 29 -7.91 2.20 13.65
C PRO A 29 -7.23 3.54 13.41
N ASN A 30 -5.90 3.60 13.51
CA ASN A 30 -5.11 4.81 13.29
C ASN A 30 -4.41 4.84 11.92
N ILE A 31 -4.58 3.83 11.06
CA ILE A 31 -3.86 3.74 9.77
C ILE A 31 -4.05 5.00 8.91
N ARG A 32 -5.28 5.50 8.78
CA ARG A 32 -5.57 6.77 8.08
C ARG A 32 -4.97 7.99 8.78
N LYS A 33 -5.02 8.02 10.11
CA LYS A 33 -4.45 9.13 10.91
C LYS A 33 -2.94 9.21 10.68
N TYR A 34 -2.23 8.09 10.77
CA TYR A 34 -0.80 8.02 10.54
C TYR A 34 -0.42 8.48 9.14
N PHE A 35 -1.12 7.97 8.11
CA PHE A 35 -0.89 8.39 6.73
C PHE A 35 -1.15 9.89 6.52
N ASN A 36 -2.23 10.42 7.13
CA ASN A 36 -2.53 11.85 7.03
C ASN A 36 -1.44 12.74 7.68
N GLU A 37 -0.82 12.26 8.76
CA GLU A 37 0.34 12.88 9.41
C GLU A 37 1.66 12.72 8.62
N GLY A 38 1.64 12.06 7.46
CA GLY A 38 2.81 11.84 6.61
C GLY A 38 3.67 10.66 7.04
N LYS A 39 3.14 9.75 7.86
CA LYS A 39 3.83 8.52 8.25
C LYS A 39 3.29 7.35 7.45
N LEU A 40 4.19 6.62 6.79
CA LEU A 40 3.85 5.37 6.13
C LEU A 40 4.10 4.20 7.09
N TYR A 41 3.11 3.33 7.18
CA TYR A 41 3.14 2.14 8.01
C TYR A 41 3.10 0.89 7.12
N TYR A 42 3.65 -0.20 7.64
CA TYR A 42 3.61 -1.50 7.01
C TYR A 42 3.05 -2.55 7.97
N SER A 43 2.33 -3.52 7.42
CA SER A 43 1.86 -4.70 8.14
C SER A 43 2.87 -5.84 7.97
N TYR A 44 3.07 -6.63 9.02
CA TYR A 44 3.95 -7.79 8.99
C TYR A 44 3.50 -8.84 10.00
N ILE A 45 4.03 -10.06 9.88
CA ILE A 45 3.77 -11.17 10.82
C ILE A 45 5.07 -11.49 11.57
N THR A 46 4.99 -11.48 12.90
CA THR A 46 6.08 -11.80 13.81
C THR A 46 5.73 -13.00 14.71
N GLY A 47 6.59 -13.30 15.68
CA GLY A 47 6.38 -14.36 16.66
C GLY A 47 6.34 -15.75 16.03
N GLY A 48 7.03 -15.96 14.90
CA GLY A 48 7.02 -17.24 14.18
C GLY A 48 5.73 -17.51 13.38
N GLY A 49 4.98 -16.47 13.01
CA GLY A 49 3.76 -16.61 12.21
C GLY A 49 2.46 -16.41 12.99
N PHE A 50 2.53 -16.08 14.28
CA PHE A 50 1.38 -16.07 15.19
C PHE A 50 0.91 -14.68 15.60
N ILE A 51 1.67 -13.62 15.28
CA ILE A 51 1.37 -12.26 15.72
C ILE A 51 1.40 -11.33 14.52
N GLY A 52 0.26 -10.75 14.16
CA GLY A 52 0.20 -9.64 13.22
C GLY A 52 0.61 -8.34 13.91
N SER A 53 1.35 -7.48 13.22
CA SER A 53 1.81 -6.20 13.75
C SER A 53 1.86 -5.14 12.66
N ILE A 54 1.91 -3.88 13.08
CA ILE A 54 1.99 -2.73 12.18
C ILE A 54 2.95 -1.70 12.77
N ASP A 55 3.93 -1.28 11.96
CA ASP A 55 4.96 -0.34 12.37
C ASP A 55 5.27 0.66 11.26
N THR A 56 6.02 1.71 11.57
CA THR A 56 6.46 2.67 10.54
C THR A 56 7.60 2.09 9.72
N ILE A 57 7.55 2.28 8.40
CA ILE A 57 8.65 1.86 7.50
C ILE A 57 9.98 2.55 7.83
N SER A 58 9.93 3.70 8.54
CA SER A 58 11.11 4.48 8.92
C SER A 58 12.05 3.75 9.89
N TYR A 59 11.61 2.64 10.48
CA TYR A 59 12.46 1.78 11.31
C TYR A 59 13.42 0.91 10.49
N ASP A 60 13.11 0.62 9.23
CA ASP A 60 13.99 -0.11 8.32
C ASP A 60 14.39 0.81 7.14
N PRO A 61 15.66 1.26 7.08
CA PRO A 61 16.16 2.10 5.98
C PRO A 61 16.01 1.46 4.59
N ASN A 62 15.99 0.13 4.49
CA ASN A 62 15.75 -0.54 3.21
C ASN A 62 14.32 -0.37 2.75
N TYR A 63 13.35 -0.37 3.67
CA TYR A 63 11.93 -0.24 3.33
C TYR A 63 11.63 1.19 2.87
N GLU A 64 12.15 2.17 3.61
CA GLU A 64 12.07 3.58 3.23
C GLU A 64 12.71 3.85 1.86
N LYS A 65 13.90 3.29 1.62
CA LYS A 65 14.58 3.40 0.33
C LYS A 65 13.76 2.76 -0.79
N THR A 66 13.25 1.54 -0.60
CA THR A 66 12.45 0.83 -1.61
C THR A 66 11.19 1.60 -1.99
N VAL A 67 10.45 2.11 -1.00
CA VAL A 67 9.25 2.93 -1.25
C VAL A 67 9.62 4.19 -2.02
N LYS A 68 10.62 4.94 -1.56
CA LYS A 68 11.03 6.18 -2.19
C LYS A 68 11.46 5.98 -3.64
N GLU A 69 12.27 4.97 -3.91
CA GLU A 69 12.68 4.66 -5.28
C GLU A 69 11.49 4.25 -6.17
N PHE A 70 10.54 3.49 -5.64
CA PHE A 70 9.33 3.12 -6.37
C PHE A 70 8.49 4.37 -6.71
N GLU A 71 8.20 5.21 -5.73
CA GLU A 71 7.42 6.44 -5.92
C GLU A 71 8.08 7.39 -6.94
N GLU A 72 9.39 7.60 -6.82
CA GLU A 72 10.16 8.47 -7.73
C GLU A 72 10.21 7.92 -9.16
N LYS A 73 10.47 6.62 -9.33
CA LYS A 73 10.62 6.00 -10.66
C LYS A 73 9.28 5.81 -11.37
N ARG A 74 8.19 5.59 -10.64
CA ARG A 74 6.88 5.21 -11.20
C ARG A 74 5.86 6.33 -11.16
N ASN A 75 6.17 7.47 -10.52
CA ASN A 75 5.24 8.57 -10.29
C ASN A 75 3.95 8.07 -9.60
N LYS A 76 4.10 7.32 -8.52
CA LYS A 76 3.02 6.78 -7.69
C LYS A 76 3.20 7.25 -6.22
N LEU A 77 2.16 7.13 -5.40
CA LEU A 77 2.17 7.41 -3.97
C LEU A 77 1.77 6.14 -3.22
N VAL A 78 2.63 5.63 -2.36
CA VAL A 78 2.37 4.44 -1.53
C VAL A 78 1.61 4.86 -0.29
N TYR A 79 0.49 4.19 -0.02
CA TYR A 79 -0.37 4.49 1.13
C TYR A 79 -0.34 3.44 2.22
N HIS A 80 0.10 2.22 1.90
CA HIS A 80 0.36 1.16 2.87
C HIS A 80 1.35 0.13 2.30
N VAL A 81 1.99 -0.63 3.16
CA VAL A 81 2.92 -1.71 2.76
C VAL A 81 2.57 -3.01 3.48
N ILE A 82 2.69 -4.15 2.80
CA ILE A 82 2.53 -5.47 3.42
C ILE A 82 3.83 -6.23 3.22
N GLU A 83 4.48 -6.58 4.33
CA GLU A 83 5.66 -7.45 4.33
C GLU A 83 5.23 -8.91 4.28
N THR A 84 5.89 -9.70 3.43
CA THR A 84 5.69 -11.15 3.37
C THR A 84 7.01 -11.84 3.04
N GLY A 85 7.61 -12.48 4.04
CA GLY A 85 8.91 -13.12 3.91
C GLY A 85 9.98 -12.12 3.48
N ASN A 86 10.57 -12.33 2.30
CA ASN A 86 11.60 -11.43 1.76
C ASN A 86 11.04 -10.45 0.72
N SER A 87 9.78 -10.04 0.85
CA SER A 87 9.13 -9.14 -0.11
C SER A 87 8.25 -8.09 0.56
N LEU A 88 8.08 -6.96 -0.13
CA LEU A 88 7.14 -5.90 0.21
C LEU A 88 6.13 -5.74 -0.90
N ALA A 89 4.85 -5.90 -0.60
CA ALA A 89 3.78 -5.43 -1.47
C ALA A 89 3.49 -3.95 -1.14
N LEU A 90 3.73 -3.08 -2.12
CA LEU A 90 3.46 -1.65 -2.04
C LEU A 90 2.07 -1.38 -2.58
N LEU A 91 1.18 -0.89 -1.73
CA LEU A 91 -0.16 -0.46 -2.10
C LEU A 91 -0.09 1.02 -2.45
N TYR A 92 -0.47 1.38 -3.68
CA TYR A 92 -0.21 2.72 -4.20
C TYR A 92 -1.41 3.32 -4.93
N VAL A 93 -1.32 4.62 -5.17
CA VAL A 93 -2.19 5.37 -6.08
C VAL A 93 -1.36 6.13 -7.11
N SER A 94 -1.90 6.27 -8.30
CA SER A 94 -1.31 7.06 -9.38
C SER A 94 -1.31 8.54 -9.14
N LEU A 95 -0.23 9.21 -9.56
CA LEU A 95 -0.21 10.67 -9.69
C LEU A 95 -0.51 11.06 -11.14
N SER A 96 -1.34 12.08 -11.31
CA SER A 96 -1.49 12.77 -12.60
C SER A 96 -0.13 13.24 -13.12
N THR A 97 0.18 12.88 -14.37
CA THR A 97 1.28 13.42 -15.18
C THR A 97 0.76 14.52 -16.11
N SER A 98 1.66 15.21 -16.83
CA SER A 98 1.25 16.18 -17.88
C SER A 98 0.46 15.53 -19.02
N ASP A 99 0.66 14.23 -19.20
CA ASP A 99 0.18 13.49 -20.37
C ASP A 99 -1.09 12.70 -20.03
N LEU A 100 -1.42 12.55 -18.74
CA LEU A 100 -2.66 11.96 -18.27
C LEU A 100 -3.73 13.03 -18.07
N ASN A 101 -4.81 12.92 -18.83
CA ASN A 101 -6.01 13.71 -18.57
C ASN A 101 -6.77 13.15 -17.33
N GLY A 102 -7.80 13.87 -16.87
CA GLY A 102 -8.54 13.48 -15.66
C GLY A 102 -9.22 12.12 -15.78
N GLU A 103 -9.75 11.79 -16.97
CA GLU A 103 -10.43 10.52 -17.21
C GLU A 103 -9.45 9.34 -17.16
N GLU A 104 -8.29 9.45 -17.80
CA GLU A 104 -7.26 8.40 -17.78
C GLU A 104 -6.75 8.10 -16.36
N LEU A 105 -6.62 9.13 -15.52
CA LEU A 105 -6.27 8.94 -14.12
C LEU A 105 -7.37 8.22 -13.35
N ASP A 106 -8.65 8.55 -13.61
CA ASP A 106 -9.78 7.85 -13.00
C ASP A 106 -9.78 6.37 -13.41
N TRP A 107 -9.47 6.04 -14.67
CA TRP A 107 -9.30 4.65 -15.12
C TRP A 107 -8.16 3.92 -14.39
N GLU A 108 -6.97 4.52 -14.29
CA GLU A 108 -5.86 3.92 -13.52
C GLU A 108 -6.25 3.68 -12.06
N TRP A 109 -6.97 4.63 -11.47
CA TRP A 109 -7.45 4.52 -10.10
C TRP A 109 -8.50 3.45 -9.90
N GLU A 110 -9.37 3.17 -10.86
CA GLU A 110 -10.32 2.07 -10.72
C GLU A 110 -9.61 0.71 -10.76
N GLU A 111 -8.58 0.54 -11.60
CA GLU A 111 -7.73 -0.68 -11.61
C GLU A 111 -6.92 -0.85 -10.32
N GLU A 112 -6.46 0.25 -9.72
CA GLU A 112 -5.73 0.28 -8.44
C GLU A 112 -6.66 0.15 -7.22
N ARG A 113 -7.96 -0.12 -7.41
CA ARG A 113 -8.93 -0.22 -6.31
C ARG A 113 -9.01 -1.61 -5.73
N LEU A 114 -9.34 -1.66 -4.44
CA LEU A 114 -9.66 -2.90 -3.77
C LEU A 114 -10.95 -3.46 -4.38
N SER A 115 -10.83 -4.57 -5.07
CA SER A 115 -11.93 -5.29 -5.71
C SER A 115 -12.80 -6.02 -4.68
N ASP A 116 -14.00 -6.44 -5.10
CA ASP A 116 -14.96 -7.16 -4.23
C ASP A 116 -14.45 -8.51 -3.71
N ASP A 117 -13.52 -9.14 -4.42
CA ASP A 117 -12.86 -10.39 -4.02
C ASP A 117 -11.60 -10.17 -3.15
N ASN A 118 -11.41 -8.95 -2.65
CA ASN A 118 -10.22 -8.50 -1.91
C ASN A 118 -8.92 -8.52 -2.73
N SER A 119 -8.99 -8.61 -4.06
CA SER A 119 -7.83 -8.40 -4.91
C SER A 119 -7.48 -6.92 -5.06
N LEU A 120 -6.20 -6.63 -5.22
CA LEU A 120 -5.68 -5.29 -5.40
C LEU A 120 -4.41 -5.32 -6.25
N LEU A 121 -4.30 -4.39 -7.21
CA LEU A 121 -3.07 -4.19 -7.95
C LEU A 121 -1.99 -3.56 -7.05
N VAL A 122 -0.84 -4.21 -6.94
CA VAL A 122 0.29 -3.76 -6.12
C VAL A 122 1.59 -3.88 -6.89
N TYR A 123 2.64 -3.28 -6.36
CA TYR A 123 4.01 -3.58 -6.78
C TYR A 123 4.68 -4.42 -5.70
N VAL A 124 5.13 -5.62 -6.06
CA VAL A 124 5.85 -6.50 -5.15
C VAL A 124 7.34 -6.35 -5.38
N HIS A 125 8.03 -5.80 -4.39
CA HIS A 125 9.48 -5.75 -4.36
C HIS A 125 10.03 -6.99 -3.65
N THR A 126 10.93 -7.72 -4.31
CA THR A 126 11.61 -8.88 -3.70
C THR A 126 13.05 -8.53 -3.36
N PHE A 127 13.46 -8.74 -2.11
CA PHE A 127 14.83 -8.42 -1.67
C PHE A 127 15.88 -9.46 -2.10
N VAL A 128 15.47 -10.72 -2.30
CA VAL A 128 16.39 -11.81 -2.67
C VAL A 128 16.87 -11.67 -4.12
N GLU A 129 15.93 -11.40 -5.03
CA GLU A 129 16.20 -11.21 -6.46
C GLU A 129 15.37 -10.01 -6.95
N PRO A 130 15.88 -8.77 -6.79
CA PRO A 130 15.13 -7.57 -7.14
C PRO A 130 14.69 -7.51 -8.61
N SER A 131 15.34 -8.24 -9.51
CA SER A 131 14.94 -8.34 -10.92
C SER A 131 13.60 -9.05 -11.14
N PHE A 132 13.11 -9.83 -10.16
CA PHE A 132 11.77 -10.43 -10.16
C PHE A 132 10.71 -9.55 -9.49
N SER A 133 11.03 -8.30 -9.14
CA SER A 133 10.03 -7.38 -8.61
C SER A 133 9.06 -6.96 -9.72
N GLU A 134 7.77 -7.08 -9.48
CA GLU A 134 6.75 -6.93 -10.51
C GLU A 134 5.50 -6.21 -10.02
N THR A 135 4.72 -5.68 -10.97
CA THR A 135 3.36 -5.21 -10.71
C THR A 135 2.41 -6.36 -10.96
N GLY A 136 1.52 -6.64 -10.00
CA GLY A 136 0.57 -7.74 -10.11
C GLY A 136 -0.56 -7.62 -9.09
N TYR A 137 -1.60 -8.42 -9.30
CA TYR A 137 -2.70 -8.52 -8.36
C TYR A 137 -2.31 -9.45 -7.21
N ILE A 138 -2.58 -9.00 -5.98
CA ILE A 138 -2.54 -9.84 -4.78
C ILE A 138 -3.92 -9.88 -4.16
N THR A 139 -4.21 -10.91 -3.37
CA THR A 139 -5.38 -10.93 -2.49
C THR A 139 -4.96 -10.58 -1.07
N ILE A 140 -5.68 -9.66 -0.43
CA ILE A 140 -5.42 -9.24 0.95
C ILE A 140 -6.49 -9.73 1.93
N ASP A 141 -6.08 -9.94 3.18
CA ASP A 141 -6.98 -10.13 4.33
C ASP A 141 -6.35 -9.49 5.58
N THR A 142 -6.93 -9.72 6.74
CA THR A 142 -6.46 -9.29 8.05
C THR A 142 -5.98 -10.46 8.89
N PHE A 143 -4.91 -10.26 9.65
CA PHE A 143 -4.42 -11.26 10.58
C PHE A 143 -5.22 -11.20 11.89
N ALA A 144 -6.24 -12.04 12.01
CA ALA A 144 -7.17 -12.04 13.15
C ALA A 144 -7.67 -10.62 13.47
N ASP A 145 -7.39 -10.14 14.68
CA ASP A 145 -7.88 -8.87 15.22
C ASP A 145 -6.69 -7.91 15.48
N SER A 146 -5.51 -8.24 14.94
CA SER A 146 -4.24 -7.54 15.25
C SER A 146 -4.14 -6.15 14.64
N GLY A 147 -5.02 -5.81 13.69
CA GLY A 147 -4.93 -4.58 12.92
C GLY A 147 -4.00 -4.66 11.70
N ALA A 148 -3.31 -5.79 11.50
CA ALA A 148 -2.39 -6.00 10.38
C ALA A 148 -3.09 -6.59 9.15
N LEU A 149 -2.77 -6.04 7.99
CA LEU A 149 -3.09 -6.61 6.69
C LEU A 149 -2.08 -7.69 6.30
N ILE A 150 -2.54 -8.73 5.61
CA ILE A 150 -1.70 -9.82 5.11
C ILE A 150 -2.00 -10.09 3.64
N ARG A 151 -0.99 -10.57 2.92
CA ARG A 151 -1.13 -11.16 1.59
C ARG A 151 -1.48 -12.65 1.74
N ILE A 152 -2.52 -13.11 1.05
CA ILE A 152 -2.94 -14.53 1.06
C ILE A 152 -2.79 -15.23 -0.30
N ALA A 153 -2.63 -14.47 -1.39
CA ALA A 153 -2.27 -14.96 -2.73
C ALA A 153 -1.49 -13.86 -3.47
#